data_AF-A0A7J9CXL5-F1
#
_entry.id   AF-A0A7J9CXL5-F1
#
_cell.length_a   1.000
_cell.length_b   1.000
_cell.length_c   1.000
_cell.angle_alpha   90.00
_cell.angle_beta   90.00
_cell.angle_gamma   90.00
#
_symmetry.space_group_name_H-M   'P 1'
#
loop_
_entity.id
_entity.type
_entity.pdbx_description
1 polymer ?
#
loop_
_entity_poly.entity_id
_entity_poly.type
_entity_poly.pdbx_seq_one_letter_code
_entity_poly.pdbx_strand_id
1 'polypeptide(L)'
;MKVANDIRLLGSGPRCGLGELILPENEPGSSIMPGKVNPTQCEAITMVCAQVMGNHVAITVGGSNGHFELNVFKPMIANALLH
;
A
#
# COMPACT_ATOMS: atom_id res chain seq x y z
N MET A 1 -0.99 2.07 -5.97
CA MET A 1 -0.56 3.29 -5.27
C MET A 1 -1.29 4.55 -5.75
N LYS A 2 -1.30 4.90 -7.05
CA LYS A 2 -1.93 6.13 -7.57
C LYS A 2 -3.39 6.32 -7.16
N VAL A 3 -4.26 5.34 -7.43
CA VAL A 3 -5.70 5.44 -7.10
C VAL A 3 -5.95 5.66 -5.61
N ALA A 4 -5.24 4.95 -4.73
CA ALA A 4 -5.34 5.16 -3.28
C ALA A 4 -4.88 6.57 -2.87
N ASN A 5 -3.87 7.13 -3.55
CA ASN A 5 -3.42 8.50 -3.32
C ASN A 5 -4.43 9.54 -3.77
N ASP A 6 -5.11 9.32 -4.90
CA ASP A 6 -6.17 10.21 -5.36
C ASP A 6 -7.33 10.20 -4.38
N ILE A 7 -7.81 9.01 -3.97
CA ILE A 7 -8.96 8.87 -3.06
C ILE A 7 -8.70 9.60 -1.74
N ARG A 8 -7.53 9.40 -1.12
CA ARG A 8 -7.20 10.09 0.15
C ARG A 8 -7.02 11.60 0.00
N LEU A 9 -6.59 12.08 -1.18
CA LEU A 9 -6.42 13.50 -1.44
C LEU A 9 -7.77 14.17 -1.69
N LEU A 10 -8.60 13.58 -2.53
CA LEU A 10 -9.98 14.03 -2.81
C LEU A 10 -10.86 13.96 -1.55
N GLY A 11 -10.61 13.00 -0.66
CA GLY A 11 -11.27 12.89 0.65
C GLY A 11 -10.67 13.76 1.77
N SER A 12 -9.65 14.58 1.49
CA SER A 12 -9.02 15.42 2.52
C SER A 12 -9.96 16.54 2.98
N GLY A 13 -9.99 16.83 4.29
CA GLY A 13 -10.94 17.78 4.86
C GLY A 13 -10.98 17.71 6.39
N PRO A 14 -12.06 18.17 7.05
CA PRO A 14 -13.34 18.59 6.45
C PRO A 14 -13.41 20.05 6.00
N ARG A 15 -12.45 20.91 6.42
CA ARG A 15 -12.50 22.36 6.12
C ARG A 15 -11.30 22.90 5.34
N CYS A 16 -10.15 22.25 5.47
CA CYS A 16 -8.87 22.73 4.94
C CYS A 16 -8.23 21.72 3.98
N GLY A 17 -9.04 21.03 3.17
CA GLY A 17 -8.62 20.07 2.15
C GLY A 17 -9.45 20.23 0.87
N LEU A 18 -9.44 19.22 -0.01
CA LEU A 18 -10.26 19.25 -1.23
C LEU A 18 -11.74 18.97 -0.97
N GLY A 19 -12.04 17.97 -0.13
CA GLY A 19 -13.41 17.65 0.29
C GLY A 19 -14.36 17.18 -0.83
N GLU A 20 -13.83 16.69 -1.95
CA GLU A 20 -14.61 16.25 -3.11
C GLU A 20 -15.24 14.87 -2.90
N LEU A 21 -14.65 14.04 -2.04
CA LEU A 21 -15.17 12.72 -1.65
C LEU A 21 -15.43 12.65 -0.15
N ILE A 22 -16.47 11.92 0.24
CA ILE A 22 -16.74 11.56 1.64
C ILE A 22 -16.33 10.10 1.83
N LEU A 23 -15.32 9.87 2.66
CA LEU A 23 -14.85 8.53 2.97
C LEU A 23 -15.67 7.93 4.12
N PRO A 24 -15.96 6.62 4.10
CA PRO A 24 -16.62 5.95 5.21
C PRO A 24 -15.71 5.90 6.45
N GLU A 25 -16.27 6.17 7.62
CA GLU A 25 -15.58 6.04 8.90
C GLU A 25 -15.64 4.59 9.37
N ASN A 26 -14.49 3.94 9.52
CA ASN A 26 -14.39 2.54 9.97
C ASN A 26 -13.79 2.41 11.37
N GLU A 27 -12.87 3.31 11.73
CA GLU A 27 -12.30 3.41 13.06
C GLU A 27 -13.08 4.42 13.92
N PRO A 28 -13.21 4.21 15.24
CA PRO A 28 -13.91 5.15 16.10
C PRO A 28 -13.25 6.54 16.09
N GLY A 29 -14.00 7.55 15.65
CA GLY A 29 -13.62 8.95 15.78
C GLY A 29 -13.72 9.48 17.21
N SER A 30 -13.41 10.76 17.37
CA SER A 30 -13.58 11.48 18.63
C SER A 30 -14.77 12.41 18.55
N SER A 31 -15.62 12.42 19.59
CA SER A 31 -16.79 13.31 19.67
C SER A 31 -16.44 14.80 19.62
N ILE A 32 -15.22 15.18 19.98
CA ILE A 32 -14.71 16.56 19.88
C ILE A 32 -14.24 16.94 18.46
N MET A 33 -14.03 15.96 17.58
CA MET A 33 -13.56 16.14 16.20
C MET A 33 -14.58 15.59 15.18
N PRO A 34 -15.79 16.18 15.09
CA PRO A 34 -16.81 15.70 14.16
C PRO A 34 -16.36 15.85 12.70
N GLY A 35 -16.62 14.81 11.90
CA GLY A 35 -16.31 14.80 10.46
C GLY A 35 -14.84 14.55 10.12
N LYS A 36 -13.97 14.34 11.11
CA LYS A 36 -12.59 13.89 10.85
C LYS A 36 -12.58 12.38 10.57
N VAL A 37 -12.38 12.02 9.31
CA VAL A 37 -12.18 10.62 8.88
C VAL A 37 -10.76 10.48 8.32
N ASN A 38 -9.97 9.60 8.93
CA ASN A 38 -8.64 9.29 8.41
C ASN A 38 -8.76 8.25 7.27
N PRO A 39 -8.01 8.38 6.17
CA PRO A 39 -8.05 7.46 5.04
C PRO A 39 -7.22 6.18 5.29
N THR A 40 -7.42 5.50 6.43
CA THR A 40 -6.60 4.38 6.93
C THR A 40 -6.44 3.24 5.93
N GLN A 41 -7.50 2.92 5.18
CA GLN A 41 -7.46 1.89 4.14
C GLN A 41 -6.56 2.30 2.97
N CYS A 42 -6.59 3.58 2.57
CA CYS A 42 -5.69 4.09 1.54
C CYS A 42 -4.24 4.07 2.02
N GLU A 43 -3.99 4.42 3.29
CA GLU A 43 -2.66 4.33 3.91
C GLU A 43 -2.14 2.88 3.89
N ALA A 44 -2.92 1.92 4.36
CA ALA A 44 -2.59 0.49 4.34
C ALA A 44 -2.28 0.00 2.92
N ILE A 45 -3.13 0.31 1.94
CA ILE A 45 -2.90 -0.06 0.54
C ILE A 45 -1.60 0.54 0.00
N THR A 46 -1.28 1.80 0.34
CA THR A 46 -0.03 2.42 -0.13
C THR A 46 1.21 1.77 0.48
N MET A 47 1.16 1.37 1.75
CA MET A 47 2.24 0.61 2.39
C MET A 47 2.43 -0.76 1.72
N VAL A 48 1.35 -1.51 1.48
CA VAL A 48 1.40 -2.80 0.77
C VAL A 48 1.97 -2.63 -0.64
N CYS A 49 1.54 -1.60 -1.38
CA CYS A 49 2.09 -1.32 -2.71
C CYS A 49 3.61 -1.11 -2.69
N ALA A 50 4.13 -0.38 -1.69
CA ALA A 50 5.56 -0.15 -1.55
C ALA A 50 6.32 -1.45 -1.24
N GLN A 51 5.76 -2.30 -0.36
CA GLN A 51 6.32 -3.61 -0.05
C GLN A 51 6.40 -4.50 -1.29
N VAL A 52 5.33 -4.57 -2.09
CA VAL A 52 5.28 -5.37 -3.34
C VAL A 52 6.34 -4.90 -4.34
N MET A 53 6.60 -3.60 -4.44
CA MET A 53 7.69 -3.08 -5.30
C MET A 53 9.06 -3.58 -4.81
N GLY A 54 9.31 -3.58 -3.50
CA GLY A 54 10.54 -4.13 -2.91
C GLY A 54 10.68 -5.63 -3.17
N ASN A 55 9.61 -6.40 -2.96
CA ASN A 55 9.57 -7.83 -3.25
C ASN A 55 9.88 -8.12 -4.72
N HIS A 56 9.36 -7.32 -5.65
CA HIS A 56 9.64 -7.47 -7.08
C HIS A 56 11.14 -7.30 -7.41
N VAL A 57 11.81 -6.32 -6.78
CA VAL A 57 13.27 -6.15 -6.92
C VAL A 57 14.01 -7.39 -6.40
N ALA A 58 13.64 -7.90 -5.22
CA ALA A 58 14.24 -9.11 -4.66
C ALA A 58 14.07 -10.32 -5.58
N ILE A 59 12.87 -10.53 -6.13
CA ILE A 59 12.58 -11.57 -7.12
C ILE A 59 13.46 -11.41 -8.36
N THR A 60 13.60 -10.20 -8.88
CA THR A 60 14.41 -9.90 -10.07
C THR A 60 15.88 -10.24 -9.85
N VAL A 61 16.43 -9.87 -8.69
CA VAL A 61 17.79 -10.23 -8.29
C VAL A 61 17.94 -11.75 -8.12
N GLY A 62 17.00 -12.42 -7.44
CA GLY A 62 17.04 -13.87 -7.31
C GLY A 62 16.94 -14.60 -8.66
N GLY A 63 16.14 -14.07 -9.58
CA GLY A 63 15.95 -14.61 -10.92
C GLY A 63 17.22 -14.55 -11.78
N SER A 64 18.03 -13.50 -11.63
CA SER A 64 19.28 -13.34 -12.39
C SER A 64 20.46 -14.15 -11.85
N ASN A 65 20.38 -14.70 -10.63
CA ASN A 65 21.47 -15.42 -9.96
C ASN A 65 21.42 -16.96 -10.12
N GLY A 66 20.83 -17.46 -11.21
CA GLY A 66 20.89 -18.88 -11.56
C GLY A 66 22.26 -19.28 -12.10
N HIS A 67 22.75 -20.47 -11.74
CA HIS A 67 24.04 -20.99 -12.20
C HIS A 67 23.85 -22.37 -12.85
N PHE A 68 24.26 -22.49 -14.12
CA PHE A 68 24.17 -23.72 -14.92
C PHE A 68 22.76 -24.35 -14.91
N GLU A 69 22.63 -25.61 -14.48
CA GLU A 69 21.39 -26.38 -14.57
C GLU A 69 20.32 -25.94 -13.56
N LEU A 70 20.65 -25.13 -12.54
CA LEU A 70 19.69 -24.84 -11.47
C LEU A 70 19.87 -23.46 -10.83
N ASN A 71 18.75 -22.77 -10.62
CA ASN A 71 18.67 -21.61 -9.74
C ASN A 71 18.36 -22.06 -8.30
N VAL A 72 19.22 -21.72 -7.35
CA VAL A 72 19.08 -22.08 -5.91
C VAL A 72 18.35 -21.03 -5.07
N PHE A 73 17.98 -19.88 -5.65
CA PHE A 73 17.24 -18.80 -4.98
C PHE A 73 15.71 -19.05 -4.94
N LYS A 74 15.26 -20.24 -5.35
CA LYS A 74 13.82 -20.61 -5.41
C LYS A 74 13.06 -20.35 -4.10
N PRO A 75 13.56 -20.70 -2.89
CA PRO A 75 12.82 -20.45 -1.66
C PRO A 75 12.56 -18.97 -1.41
N MET A 76 13.56 -18.12 -1.66
CA MET A 76 13.44 -16.66 -1.49
C MET A 76 12.46 -16.06 -2.51
N ILE A 77 12.57 -16.47 -3.79
CA ILE A 77 11.66 -16.01 -4.85
C ILE A 77 10.21 -16.40 -4.53
N ALA A 78 9.98 -17.64 -4.09
CA ALA A 78 8.65 -18.12 -3.70
C ALA A 78 8.11 -17.34 -2.50
N ASN A 79 8.95 -17.08 -1.49
CA ASN A 79 8.54 -16.31 -0.32
C ASN A 79 8.15 -14.88 -0.71
N ALA A 80 8.96 -14.16 -1.48
CA ALA A 80 8.67 -12.78 -1.89
C ALA A 80 7.45 -12.65 -2.84
N LEU A 81 7.06 -13.75 -3.50
CA LEU A 81 5.86 -13.80 -4.34
C LEU A 81 4.58 -14.04 -3.53
N LEU A 82 4.64 -14.85 -2.48
CA LEU A 82 3.48 -15.28 -1.70
C LEU A 82 3.28 -14.48 -0.40
N HIS A 83 4.33 -13.86 0.12
CA HIS A 83 4.38 -13.14 1.40
C HIS A 83 4.98 -11.75 1.22
#